data_AF-A0RXH9-F1
#
_entry.id   AF-A0RXH9-F1
#
_cell.length_a   1.000
_cell.length_b   1.000
_cell.length_c   1.000
_cell.angle_alpha   90.00
_cell.angle_beta   90.00
_cell.angle_gamma   90.00
#
_symmetry.space_group_name_H-M   'P 1'
#
loop_
_entity.id
_entity.type
_entity.pdbx_description
1 polymer ?
#
loop_
_entity_poly.entity_id
_entity_poly.type
_entity_poly.pdbx_seq_one_letter_code
_entity_poly.pdbx_strand_id
1 'polypeptide(L)'
;MAATLAADQPAQAGVTRKMHFTQTVESSPDPGMDRGGDQMAIILSPNEGTLYDGSMTYAADGPVQVMVLHRIDGDGSGGQAVWTVDGEDHFAVSLIGPGASSGSSEFTGSALALHAEDGFTATVSVDGWMRGQLTEVVVQTVNIEEEAPPLKLSRARVPVEMPLVHGLYGGEGVLYVLTDASDLEYSAFASERIGWDVAFSPLLANATAPALSDVYVFTNGVEGNGSGRYQDDVFTDTPGQPGGYSPLRRVNEVEWKFGQNPEMLSSAEEVLGAEEDGRVEIEDTGIVANMPHVKWPDGQMDVRDSAEITSDSEYGGAQLAALDEANMTVTFVAHRGWGPDGRTVYHIITGATPAGPAGMMGAVDSPALEDLAGGAAAAAVYQFNNGIRGPGPLGFQPSVFSTVRDDDNYTPIWSALLVSWDDPSDAAILGTVADIEALEPGEVITVAAARPLNSAHVINAPLVDPFQMQEGTDAADDQGMAEDGADEGGQDAAEDDQADEDGGMNSQASGNSTGP
;
A
#
# COMPACT_ATOMS: atom_id res chain seq x y z
N MET A 1 63.05 -26.76 20.34
CA MET A 1 62.07 -26.46 19.29
C MET A 1 60.74 -26.18 19.98
N ALA A 2 60.34 -24.92 20.04
CA ALA A 2 58.97 -24.51 20.35
C ALA A 2 58.63 -23.46 19.30
N ALA A 3 57.71 -23.81 18.41
CA ALA A 3 57.26 -22.93 17.34
C ALA A 3 56.08 -22.12 17.86
N THR A 4 56.29 -20.81 17.88
CA THR A 4 55.27 -19.76 18.04
C THR A 4 54.31 -19.82 16.85
N LEU A 5 53.00 -19.90 17.11
CA LEU A 5 51.97 -19.58 16.12
C LEU A 5 51.38 -18.22 16.52
N ALA A 6 51.89 -17.17 15.89
CA ALA A 6 51.18 -15.92 15.73
C ALA A 6 50.56 -15.95 14.32
N ALA A 7 49.23 -15.91 14.25
CA ALA A 7 48.53 -15.44 13.07
C ALA A 7 47.84 -14.14 13.50
N ASP A 8 48.50 -13.05 13.17
CA ASP A 8 47.99 -11.69 13.22
C ASP A 8 46.96 -11.58 12.08
N GLN A 9 45.67 -11.71 12.39
CA GLN A 9 44.61 -11.24 11.51
C GLN A 9 44.31 -9.81 11.93
N PRO A 10 44.53 -8.80 11.06
CA PRO A 10 44.09 -7.45 11.38
C PRO A 10 42.57 -7.46 11.46
N ALA A 11 42.02 -7.45 12.67
CA ALA A 11 40.62 -7.17 12.91
C ALA A 11 40.38 -5.74 12.43
N GLN A 12 39.71 -5.58 11.28
CA GLN A 12 39.22 -4.30 10.86
C GLN A 12 38.05 -3.95 11.79
N ALA A 13 38.38 -3.26 12.89
CA ALA A 13 37.38 -2.81 13.85
C ALA A 13 36.45 -1.84 13.12
N GLY A 14 35.22 -2.28 12.85
CA GLY A 14 34.13 -1.40 12.44
C GLY A 14 33.99 -0.24 13.44
N VAL A 15 33.36 0.84 13.00
CA VAL A 15 33.15 2.03 13.85
C VAL A 15 32.44 1.59 15.12
N THR A 16 33.01 1.94 16.28
CA THR A 16 32.41 1.68 17.58
C THR A 16 31.83 2.98 18.12
N ARG A 17 30.52 3.07 18.30
CA ARG A 17 29.85 4.22 18.93
C ARG A 17 29.23 3.82 20.25
N LYS A 18 29.28 4.72 21.22
CA LYS A 18 28.54 4.56 22.48
C LYS A 18 27.08 4.90 22.23
N MET A 19 26.17 4.07 22.73
CA MET A 19 24.75 4.40 22.86
C MET A 19 24.44 4.65 24.33
N HIS A 20 23.77 5.75 24.62
CA HIS A 20 23.28 6.04 25.96
C HIS A 20 22.05 6.92 25.85
N PHE A 21 20.88 6.36 26.13
CA PHE A 21 19.62 7.09 26.04
C PHE A 21 18.58 6.54 27.01
N THR A 22 17.54 7.34 27.24
CA THR A 22 16.31 6.90 27.91
C THR A 22 15.15 7.43 27.10
N GLN A 23 14.18 6.57 26.81
CA GLN A 23 13.02 6.91 26.01
C GLN A 23 11.79 6.13 26.44
N THR A 24 10.61 6.67 26.17
CA THR A 24 9.36 5.91 26.25
C THR A 24 9.00 5.46 24.85
N VAL A 25 8.71 4.16 24.72
CA VAL A 25 8.26 3.52 23.49
C VAL A 25 6.86 2.99 23.69
N GLU A 26 6.12 2.93 22.60
CA GLU A 26 4.84 2.23 22.52
C GLU A 26 5.01 1.03 21.59
N SER A 27 4.32 -0.06 21.91
CA SER A 27 4.30 -1.22 21.03
C SER A 27 3.48 -1.00 19.78
N SER A 28 3.88 -1.65 18.70
CA SER A 28 3.07 -1.88 17.50
C SER A 28 2.91 -3.38 17.27
N PRO A 29 2.01 -3.83 16.38
CA PRO A 29 2.02 -5.23 15.93
C PRO A 29 3.45 -5.66 15.51
N ASP A 30 3.85 -6.87 15.91
CA ASP A 30 5.16 -7.44 15.55
C ASP A 30 5.25 -7.59 14.02
N PRO A 31 6.25 -6.95 13.36
CA PRO A 31 6.39 -7.01 11.90
C PRO A 31 6.98 -8.34 11.40
N GLY A 32 7.30 -9.29 12.30
CA GLY A 32 7.85 -10.59 11.96
C GLY A 32 6.83 -11.54 11.31
N MET A 33 7.19 -12.13 10.18
CA MET A 33 6.28 -12.98 9.38
C MET A 33 5.77 -14.24 10.11
N ASP A 34 6.52 -14.75 11.10
CA ASP A 34 6.22 -16.01 11.79
C ASP A 34 5.55 -15.86 13.18
N ARG A 35 5.20 -14.63 13.60
CA ARG A 35 4.69 -14.34 14.97
C ARG A 35 3.39 -13.53 15.01
N GLY A 36 2.47 -13.84 14.09
CA GLY A 36 1.20 -13.12 13.95
C GLY A 36 0.42 -12.97 15.26
N GLY A 37 0.16 -11.72 15.65
CA GLY A 37 -0.76 -11.33 16.73
C GLY A 37 -0.11 -10.61 17.91
N ASP A 38 1.18 -10.80 18.15
CA ASP A 38 1.87 -10.21 19.29
C ASP A 38 2.26 -8.74 19.05
N GLN A 39 2.53 -8.01 20.13
CA GLN A 39 2.95 -6.62 20.16
C GLN A 39 4.46 -6.53 20.44
N MET A 40 5.12 -5.60 19.77
CA MET A 40 6.56 -5.40 19.84
C MET A 40 6.91 -3.91 19.85
N ALA A 41 7.92 -3.55 20.65
CA ALA A 41 8.55 -2.24 20.59
C ALA A 41 10.06 -2.42 20.32
N ILE A 42 10.50 -2.07 19.11
CA ILE A 42 11.91 -2.14 18.72
C ILE A 42 12.67 -0.98 19.39
N ILE A 43 13.67 -1.33 20.21
CA ILE A 43 14.52 -0.35 20.91
C ILE A 43 15.80 -0.08 20.12
N LEU A 44 16.38 -1.13 19.53
CA LEU A 44 17.53 -1.06 18.63
C LEU A 44 17.22 -1.94 17.42
N SER A 45 17.10 -1.34 16.24
CA SER A 45 16.68 -2.04 15.02
C SER A 45 17.73 -3.04 14.51
N PRO A 46 17.32 -4.17 13.93
CA PRO A 46 18.25 -5.07 13.26
C PRO A 46 18.87 -4.36 12.05
N ASN A 47 20.20 -4.42 11.92
CA ASN A 47 20.93 -3.80 10.81
C ASN A 47 22.00 -4.75 10.27
N GLU A 48 22.23 -4.72 8.96
CA GLU A 48 23.28 -5.52 8.33
C GLU A 48 24.65 -5.18 8.93
N GLY A 49 25.41 -6.22 9.31
CA GLY A 49 26.75 -6.05 9.87
C GLY A 49 26.83 -5.31 11.22
N THR A 50 25.70 -5.05 11.89
CA THR A 50 25.66 -4.33 13.17
C THR A 50 25.49 -5.30 14.35
N LEU A 51 26.30 -5.08 15.38
CA LEU A 51 26.22 -5.75 16.67
C LEU A 51 26.10 -4.72 17.78
N TYR A 52 25.06 -4.88 18.60
CA TYR A 52 24.86 -4.13 19.82
C TYR A 52 25.26 -4.96 21.03
N ASP A 53 25.85 -4.30 22.02
CA ASP A 53 26.33 -4.92 23.25
C ASP A 53 26.18 -3.93 24.41
N GLY A 54 25.47 -4.31 25.47
CA GLY A 54 25.26 -3.44 26.62
C GLY A 54 24.15 -3.89 27.55
N SER A 55 23.59 -2.93 28.28
CA SER A 55 22.54 -3.14 29.26
C SER A 55 21.30 -2.31 28.94
N MET A 56 20.13 -2.88 29.22
CA MET A 56 18.85 -2.20 29.15
C MET A 56 18.16 -2.29 30.51
N THR A 57 17.55 -1.19 30.95
CA THR A 57 16.57 -1.16 32.05
C THR A 57 15.25 -0.68 31.49
N TYR A 58 14.14 -1.27 31.92
CA TYR A 58 12.81 -0.87 31.45
C TYR A 58 11.78 -0.85 32.58
N ALA A 59 10.71 -0.07 32.37
CA ALA A 59 9.48 -0.08 33.12
C ALA A 59 8.31 0.07 32.14
N ALA A 60 7.35 -0.85 32.19
CA ALA A 60 6.19 -0.91 31.30
C ALA A 60 4.88 -0.90 32.08
N ASP A 61 3.80 -0.48 31.44
CA ASP A 61 2.44 -0.49 31.97
C ASP A 61 1.80 -1.90 32.01
N GLY A 62 2.39 -2.86 31.28
CA GLY A 62 2.03 -4.28 31.29
C GLY A 62 3.26 -5.21 31.39
N PRO A 63 3.04 -6.53 31.54
CA PRO A 63 4.12 -7.50 31.54
C PRO A 63 4.73 -7.66 30.13
N VAL A 64 6.02 -7.35 29.99
CA VAL A 64 6.76 -7.47 28.72
C VAL A 64 7.97 -8.39 28.86
N GLN A 65 8.36 -9.05 27.79
CA GLN A 65 9.60 -9.83 27.68
C GLN A 65 10.66 -9.04 26.92
N VAL A 66 11.92 -9.18 27.35
CA VAL A 66 13.05 -8.63 26.59
C VAL A 66 13.36 -9.60 25.46
N MET A 67 13.34 -9.10 24.23
CA MET A 67 13.62 -9.85 23.02
C MET A 67 14.94 -9.38 22.41
N VAL A 68 15.88 -10.30 22.24
CA VAL A 68 17.15 -10.04 21.57
C VAL A 68 17.18 -10.86 20.28
N LEU A 69 17.44 -10.18 19.17
CA LEU A 69 17.56 -10.81 17.86
C LEU A 69 19.02 -11.00 17.50
N HIS A 70 19.38 -12.18 17.03
CA HIS A 70 20.74 -12.51 16.58
C HIS A 70 20.69 -12.91 15.11
N ARG A 71 21.39 -12.18 14.23
CA ARG A 71 21.45 -12.56 12.82
C ARG A 71 22.01 -13.97 12.66
N ILE A 72 21.36 -14.78 11.84
CA ILE A 72 21.80 -16.13 11.48
C ILE A 72 21.82 -16.26 9.97
N ASP A 73 22.73 -17.08 9.47
CA ASP A 73 22.68 -17.54 8.08
C ASP A 73 21.55 -18.57 7.95
N GLY A 74 20.86 -18.60 6.80
CA GLY A 74 19.61 -19.36 6.61
C GLY A 74 19.68 -20.88 6.89
N ASP A 75 20.88 -21.46 7.04
CA ASP A 75 21.11 -22.86 7.44
C ASP A 75 21.27 -23.07 8.97
N GLY A 76 21.28 -22.00 9.76
CA GLY A 76 21.51 -21.99 11.21
C GLY A 76 20.28 -22.17 12.10
N SER A 77 19.10 -22.48 11.54
CA SER A 77 17.82 -22.47 12.25
C SER A 77 17.54 -23.67 13.16
N GLY A 78 18.53 -24.53 13.45
CA GLY A 78 18.42 -25.85 14.10
C GLY A 78 17.61 -25.93 15.40
N GLY A 79 16.27 -25.85 15.30
CA GLY A 79 15.29 -25.95 16.39
C GLY A 79 15.06 -24.67 17.21
N GLN A 80 15.70 -23.55 16.89
CA GLN A 80 15.51 -22.27 17.59
C GLN A 80 14.44 -21.42 16.88
N ALA A 81 13.72 -20.59 17.63
CA ALA A 81 12.72 -19.72 17.04
C ALA A 81 13.40 -18.65 16.16
N VAL A 82 12.91 -18.50 14.94
CA VAL A 82 13.41 -17.53 13.96
C VAL A 82 12.44 -16.35 13.87
N TRP A 83 12.94 -15.21 13.43
CA TRP A 83 12.18 -14.00 13.12
C TRP A 83 12.77 -13.39 11.86
N THR A 84 11.90 -12.96 10.94
CA THR A 84 12.25 -12.32 9.67
C THR A 84 11.13 -11.34 9.29
N VAL A 85 11.48 -10.23 8.64
CA VAL A 85 10.53 -9.21 8.16
C VAL A 85 10.44 -9.25 6.64
N ASP A 86 11.48 -9.66 5.94
CA ASP A 86 11.56 -9.65 4.46
C ASP A 86 11.56 -11.07 3.87
N GLY A 87 11.61 -12.12 4.70
CA GLY A 87 11.77 -13.50 4.25
C GLY A 87 13.19 -13.85 3.80
N GLU A 88 14.13 -12.90 3.83
CA GLU A 88 15.53 -13.08 3.40
C GLU A 88 16.48 -13.00 4.60
N ASP A 89 16.40 -11.93 5.40
CA ASP A 89 17.20 -11.75 6.60
C ASP A 89 16.58 -12.50 7.78
N HIS A 90 17.34 -13.45 8.32
CA HIS A 90 16.89 -14.34 9.40
C HIS A 90 17.57 -14.01 10.72
N PHE A 91 16.78 -13.97 11.79
CA PHE A 91 17.26 -13.72 13.15
C PHE A 91 16.80 -14.81 14.12
N ALA A 92 17.74 -15.38 14.88
CA ALA A 92 17.41 -16.19 16.04
C ALA A 92 16.83 -15.31 17.15
N VAL A 93 15.77 -15.78 17.78
CA VAL A 93 15.09 -15.05 18.85
C VAL A 93 15.47 -15.58 20.22
N SER A 94 15.97 -14.68 21.07
CA SER A 94 16.17 -14.90 22.50
C SER A 94 15.14 -14.09 23.29
N LEU A 95 14.15 -14.77 23.88
CA LEU A 95 13.23 -14.16 24.87
C LEU A 95 13.80 -14.34 26.28
N ILE A 96 14.06 -13.23 26.97
CA ILE A 96 14.71 -13.22 28.28
C ILE A 96 13.67 -13.02 29.38
N GLY A 97 13.60 -14.01 30.27
CA GLY A 97 12.78 -13.97 31.49
C GLY A 97 11.28 -14.15 31.24
N PRO A 98 10.50 -14.38 32.32
CA PRO A 98 9.04 -14.26 32.24
C PRO A 98 8.65 -12.79 32.02
N GLY A 99 7.53 -12.55 31.34
CA GLY A 99 7.02 -11.18 31.14
C GLY A 99 6.90 -10.43 32.47
N ALA A 100 7.48 -9.24 32.55
CA ALA A 100 7.51 -8.41 33.76
C ALA A 100 7.26 -6.94 33.40
N SER A 101 6.69 -6.18 34.33
CA SER A 101 6.42 -4.74 34.12
C SER A 101 7.64 -3.86 34.38
N SER A 102 8.77 -4.43 34.80
CA SER A 102 10.04 -3.72 34.91
C SER A 102 11.18 -4.71 35.06
N GLY A 103 12.35 -4.36 34.57
CA GLY A 103 13.52 -5.22 34.67
C GLY A 103 14.80 -4.54 34.20
N SER A 104 15.90 -5.27 34.39
CA SER A 104 17.19 -4.92 33.82
C SER A 104 17.84 -6.17 33.25
N SER A 105 18.46 -6.05 32.09
CA SER A 105 19.07 -7.17 31.37
C SER A 105 20.27 -6.71 30.57
N GLU A 106 21.33 -7.51 30.61
CA GLU A 106 22.44 -7.40 29.65
C GLU A 106 22.02 -8.06 28.35
N PHE A 107 22.49 -7.53 27.22
CA PHE A 107 22.21 -8.05 25.90
C PHE A 107 23.42 -7.93 24.98
N THR A 108 23.52 -8.88 24.06
CA THR A 108 24.41 -8.81 22.90
C THR A 108 23.63 -9.36 21.72
N GLY A 109 23.42 -8.57 20.67
CA GLY A 109 22.57 -8.99 19.55
C GLY A 109 22.59 -8.01 18.39
N SER A 110 21.97 -8.42 17.29
CA SER A 110 21.75 -7.57 16.11
C SER A 110 20.59 -6.61 16.30
N ALA A 111 19.65 -6.91 17.22
CA ALA A 111 18.57 -6.02 17.60
C ALA A 111 18.14 -6.24 19.05
N LEU A 112 17.43 -5.26 19.61
CA LEU A 112 16.84 -5.30 20.95
C LEU A 112 15.41 -4.77 20.90
N ALA A 113 14.48 -5.49 21.53
CA ALA A 113 13.08 -5.12 21.60
C ALA A 113 12.43 -5.54 22.92
N LEU A 114 11.24 -4.99 23.17
CA LEU A 114 10.27 -5.50 24.13
C LEU A 114 9.14 -6.18 23.37
N HIS A 115 8.58 -7.24 23.94
CA HIS A 115 7.55 -8.08 23.32
C HIS A 115 6.48 -8.48 24.34
N ALA A 116 5.21 -8.48 23.94
CA ALA A 116 4.08 -8.96 24.73
C ALA A 116 2.93 -9.41 23.82
N GLU A 117 1.95 -10.16 24.35
CA GLU A 117 0.73 -10.52 23.61
C GLU A 117 -0.20 -9.31 23.41
N ASP A 118 -0.29 -8.44 24.42
CA ASP A 118 -1.14 -7.24 24.42
C ASP A 118 -0.32 -5.94 24.21
N GLY A 119 -0.99 -4.87 23.80
CA GLY A 119 -0.37 -3.56 23.61
C GLY A 119 0.19 -2.99 24.92
N PHE A 120 1.34 -2.33 24.85
CA PHE A 120 2.03 -1.77 26.01
C PHE A 120 2.79 -0.48 25.71
N THR A 121 3.01 0.30 26.75
CA THR A 121 3.93 1.44 26.78
C THR A 121 5.06 1.14 27.76
N ALA A 122 6.31 1.42 27.36
CA ALA A 122 7.48 1.17 28.19
C ALA A 122 8.50 2.30 28.13
N THR A 123 8.97 2.74 29.30
CA THR A 123 10.18 3.57 29.40
C THR A 123 11.40 2.65 29.47
N VAL A 124 12.35 2.83 28.54
CA VAL A 124 13.59 2.08 28.43
C VAL A 124 14.80 2.99 28.57
N SER A 125 15.84 2.52 29.24
CA SER A 125 17.15 3.15 29.32
C SER A 125 18.20 2.16 28.82
N VAL A 126 19.00 2.57 27.84
CA VAL A 126 20.07 1.73 27.25
C VAL A 126 21.42 2.39 27.49
N ASP A 127 22.41 1.60 27.94
CA ASP A 127 23.84 1.98 27.95
C ASP A 127 24.66 0.85 27.33
N GLY A 128 25.36 1.14 26.24
CA GLY A 128 26.09 0.12 25.49
C GLY A 128 26.92 0.66 24.34
N TRP A 129 27.26 -0.23 23.42
CA TRP A 129 28.08 0.04 22.26
C TRP A 129 27.46 -0.59 21.00
N MET A 130 27.48 0.15 19.88
CA MET A 130 27.25 -0.41 18.55
C MET A 130 28.60 -0.63 17.86
N ARG A 131 28.74 -1.73 17.15
CA ARG A 131 29.89 -2.05 16.30
C ARG A 131 29.36 -2.45 14.92
N GLY A 132 29.83 -1.83 13.84
CA GLY A 132 29.38 -2.17 12.48
C GLY A 132 29.38 -1.01 11.50
N GLN A 133 28.65 -1.16 10.38
CA GLN A 133 28.39 -0.11 9.41
C GLN A 133 27.42 0.96 10.01
N LEU A 134 27.52 2.21 9.56
CA LEU A 134 26.78 3.31 10.17
C LEU A 134 25.28 3.28 9.79
N THR A 135 24.41 3.37 10.79
CA THR A 135 23.04 3.89 10.66
C THR A 135 22.81 4.96 11.73
N GLU A 136 22.07 6.02 11.39
CA GLU A 136 21.55 6.98 12.37
C GLU A 136 20.54 6.26 13.26
N VAL A 137 20.81 6.24 14.57
CA VAL A 137 19.85 5.75 15.56
C VAL A 137 18.78 6.84 15.68
N VAL A 138 17.62 6.63 15.07
CA VAL A 138 16.44 7.47 15.29
C VAL A 138 15.91 7.12 16.68
N VAL A 139 16.29 7.91 17.67
CA VAL A 139 15.86 7.79 19.07
C VAL A 139 14.48 8.44 19.18
N GLN A 140 13.42 7.64 19.28
CA GLN A 140 12.07 8.15 19.53
C GLN A 140 11.96 8.56 21.00
N THR A 141 11.96 9.86 21.29
CA THR A 141 11.70 10.37 22.64
C THR A 141 10.26 10.86 22.70
N VAL A 142 9.43 10.30 23.60
CA VAL A 142 8.08 10.81 23.86
C VAL A 142 7.85 10.97 25.37
N ASN A 143 7.44 12.16 25.78
CA ASN A 143 6.96 12.47 27.12
C ASN A 143 5.47 12.08 27.26
N ILE A 144 5.12 11.46 28.39
CA ILE A 144 3.74 11.04 28.70
C ILE A 144 3.00 12.23 29.34
N GLU A 145 2.03 12.82 28.63
CA GLU A 145 0.93 13.59 29.21
C GLU A 145 -0.42 13.06 28.72
N GLU A 146 -1.47 13.35 29.51
CA GLU A 146 -2.86 12.90 29.44
C GLU A 146 -3.37 12.67 27.99
N GLU A 147 -3.83 11.46 27.67
CA GLU A 147 -4.25 11.08 26.30
C GLU A 147 -5.34 12.01 25.76
N ALA A 148 -4.95 12.89 24.83
CA ALA A 148 -5.89 13.62 24.02
C ALA A 148 -6.76 12.64 23.22
N PRO A 149 -8.07 12.90 23.06
CA PRO A 149 -8.94 12.02 22.29
C PRO A 149 -8.40 11.87 20.86
N PRO A 150 -8.43 10.65 20.29
CA PRO A 150 -7.90 10.41 18.95
C PRO A 150 -8.65 11.24 17.91
N LEU A 151 -7.94 11.69 16.88
CA LEU A 151 -8.49 12.33 15.70
C LEU A 151 -9.46 11.37 15.01
N LYS A 152 -10.75 11.69 15.07
CA LYS A 152 -11.79 10.98 14.33
C LYS A 152 -12.12 11.72 13.05
N LEU A 153 -11.99 11.03 11.93
CA LEU A 153 -12.42 11.55 10.62
C LEU A 153 -13.67 10.80 10.17
N SER A 154 -14.67 11.56 9.73
CA SER A 154 -15.77 10.96 8.97
C SER A 154 -15.22 10.39 7.66
N ARG A 155 -15.74 9.22 7.27
CA ARG A 155 -15.32 8.50 6.05
C ARG A 155 -13.81 8.29 6.03
N ALA A 156 -13.21 8.00 7.18
CA ALA A 156 -11.78 7.67 7.24
C ALA A 156 -11.44 6.45 6.37
N ARG A 157 -12.41 5.54 6.23
CA ARG A 157 -12.38 4.39 5.33
C ARG A 157 -13.74 4.25 4.68
N VAL A 158 -13.76 3.89 3.40
CA VAL A 158 -14.97 3.67 2.60
C VAL A 158 -14.76 2.49 1.65
N PRO A 159 -15.82 1.75 1.28
CA PRO A 159 -15.71 0.77 0.21
C PRO A 159 -15.47 1.46 -1.13
N VAL A 160 -14.68 0.83 -1.98
CA VAL A 160 -14.60 1.14 -3.41
C VAL A 160 -14.69 -0.14 -4.21
N GLU A 161 -15.67 -0.23 -5.10
CA GLU A 161 -15.86 -1.38 -5.97
C GLU A 161 -15.23 -1.11 -7.33
N MET A 162 -14.38 -2.03 -7.78
CA MET A 162 -13.59 -1.94 -9.00
C MET A 162 -13.85 -3.17 -9.89
N PRO A 163 -13.82 -3.02 -11.22
CA PRO A 163 -13.90 -4.16 -12.13
C PRO A 163 -12.61 -4.97 -12.08
N LEU A 164 -12.76 -6.29 -12.08
CA LEU A 164 -11.68 -7.24 -12.28
C LEU A 164 -11.51 -7.53 -13.77
N VAL A 165 -10.27 -7.73 -14.17
CA VAL A 165 -9.91 -8.23 -15.49
C VAL A 165 -9.34 -9.63 -15.33
N HIS A 166 -9.69 -10.53 -16.25
CA HIS A 166 -9.12 -11.88 -16.30
C HIS A 166 -7.87 -11.88 -17.19
N GLY A 167 -6.81 -12.49 -16.69
CA GLY A 167 -5.54 -12.69 -17.37
C GLY A 167 -5.07 -14.13 -17.23
N LEU A 168 -3.94 -14.45 -17.84
CA LEU A 168 -3.33 -15.77 -17.83
C LEU A 168 -1.87 -15.71 -17.36
N TYR A 169 -1.48 -16.69 -16.57
CA TYR A 169 -0.11 -16.96 -16.19
C TYR A 169 0.13 -18.47 -16.21
N GLY A 170 1.12 -18.93 -16.99
CA GLY A 170 1.49 -20.35 -17.02
C GLY A 170 0.35 -21.30 -17.44
N GLY A 171 -0.63 -20.82 -18.22
CA GLY A 171 -1.82 -21.60 -18.59
C GLY A 171 -2.98 -21.53 -17.60
N GLU A 172 -2.82 -20.80 -16.49
CA GLU A 172 -3.80 -20.69 -15.41
C GLU A 172 -4.31 -19.25 -15.26
N GLY A 173 -5.50 -19.10 -14.67
CA GLY A 173 -6.19 -17.81 -14.57
C GLY A 173 -5.60 -16.88 -13.49
N VAL A 174 -5.58 -15.60 -13.79
CA VAL A 174 -5.25 -14.51 -12.87
C VAL A 174 -6.37 -13.48 -12.91
N LEU A 175 -6.76 -12.95 -11.75
CA LEU A 175 -7.63 -11.79 -11.65
C LEU A 175 -6.81 -10.60 -11.19
N TYR A 176 -6.91 -9.48 -11.89
CA TYR A 176 -6.16 -8.26 -11.60
C TYR A 176 -7.04 -7.03 -11.76
N VAL A 177 -6.57 -5.91 -11.21
CA VAL A 177 -7.11 -4.58 -11.50
C VAL A 177 -6.09 -3.79 -12.29
N LEU A 178 -6.55 -2.88 -13.15
CA LEU A 178 -5.71 -1.94 -13.88
C LEU A 178 -6.01 -0.53 -13.37
N THR A 179 -5.06 0.10 -12.70
CA THR A 179 -5.33 1.33 -11.92
C THR A 179 -4.71 2.59 -12.53
N ASP A 180 -3.53 2.47 -13.11
CA ASP A 180 -2.76 3.60 -13.64
C ASP A 180 -1.95 3.16 -14.87
N ALA A 181 -1.67 4.08 -15.78
CA ALA A 181 -0.73 3.86 -16.90
C ALA A 181 0.09 5.10 -17.22
N SER A 182 1.31 4.88 -17.73
CA SER A 182 2.27 5.95 -18.04
C SER A 182 1.94 6.76 -19.28
N ASP A 183 1.01 6.29 -20.12
CA ASP A 183 0.62 6.90 -21.37
C ASP A 183 -0.83 7.38 -21.33
N LEU A 184 -1.08 8.57 -21.87
CA LEU A 184 -2.37 9.25 -21.80
C LEU A 184 -3.41 8.60 -22.73
N GLU A 185 -3.00 8.17 -23.92
CA GLU A 185 -3.92 7.54 -24.88
C GLU A 185 -4.26 6.12 -24.41
N TYR A 186 -3.26 5.39 -23.91
CA TYR A 186 -3.46 4.06 -23.35
C TYR A 186 -4.32 4.07 -22.08
N SER A 187 -4.10 4.99 -21.14
CA SER A 187 -4.96 5.10 -19.95
C SER A 187 -6.41 5.40 -20.33
N ALA A 188 -6.66 6.33 -21.26
CA ALA A 188 -8.02 6.60 -21.74
C ALA A 188 -8.66 5.39 -22.44
N PHE A 189 -7.90 4.68 -23.28
CA PHE A 189 -8.36 3.45 -23.95
C PHE A 189 -8.70 2.36 -22.94
N ALA A 190 -7.82 2.14 -21.97
CA ALA A 190 -8.02 1.16 -20.90
C ALA A 190 -9.25 1.52 -20.07
N SER A 191 -9.46 2.80 -19.74
CA SER A 191 -10.62 3.26 -18.98
C SER A 191 -11.94 2.93 -19.67
N GLU A 192 -12.04 3.24 -20.96
CA GLU A 192 -13.21 2.87 -21.77
C GLU A 192 -13.41 1.35 -21.78
N ARG A 193 -12.31 0.60 -21.90
CA ARG A 193 -12.33 -0.84 -22.08
C ARG A 193 -12.81 -1.58 -20.84
N ILE A 194 -12.35 -1.18 -19.66
CA ILE A 194 -12.62 -1.88 -18.40
C ILE A 194 -13.79 -1.28 -17.62
N GLY A 195 -14.25 -0.08 -18.01
CA GLY A 195 -15.34 0.62 -17.31
C GLY A 195 -14.90 1.19 -15.95
N TRP A 196 -13.64 1.59 -15.82
CA TRP A 196 -13.06 2.19 -14.63
C TRP A 196 -12.09 3.30 -15.03
N ASP A 197 -12.00 4.36 -14.24
CA ASP A 197 -11.07 5.45 -14.51
C ASP A 197 -9.61 5.06 -14.18
N VAL A 198 -8.91 4.51 -15.18
CA VAL A 198 -7.45 4.26 -15.15
C VAL A 198 -6.71 5.60 -15.20
N ALA A 199 -5.95 5.89 -14.15
CA ALA A 199 -5.25 7.16 -14.03
C ALA A 199 -4.10 7.31 -15.03
N PHE A 200 -3.95 8.50 -15.60
CA PHE A 200 -2.72 8.86 -16.30
C PHE A 200 -1.62 9.17 -15.26
N SER A 201 -0.53 8.42 -15.31
CA SER A 201 0.54 8.44 -14.31
C SER A 201 1.91 8.49 -15.00
N PRO A 202 2.30 9.68 -15.52
CA PRO A 202 3.46 9.81 -16.42
C PRO A 202 4.79 9.38 -15.80
N LEU A 203 4.95 9.46 -14.48
CA LEU A 203 6.19 9.06 -13.83
C LEU A 203 6.47 7.56 -13.91
N LEU A 204 5.45 6.72 -14.15
CA LEU A 204 5.66 5.27 -14.35
C LEU A 204 6.56 4.97 -15.56
N ALA A 205 6.63 5.86 -16.57
CA ALA A 205 7.56 5.72 -17.69
C ALA A 205 9.04 5.76 -17.25
N ASN A 206 9.33 6.26 -16.04
CA ASN A 206 10.67 6.31 -15.48
C ASN A 206 11.01 5.05 -14.64
N ALA A 207 10.11 4.07 -14.56
CA ALA A 207 10.36 2.85 -13.80
C ALA A 207 11.58 2.10 -14.35
N THR A 208 12.44 1.64 -13.45
CA THR A 208 13.67 0.92 -13.82
C THR A 208 13.33 -0.51 -14.24
N ALA A 209 14.12 -1.10 -15.14
CA ALA A 209 13.85 -2.45 -15.64
C ALA A 209 13.70 -3.54 -14.54
N PRO A 210 14.47 -3.53 -13.43
CA PRO A 210 14.27 -4.48 -12.32
C PRO A 210 12.92 -4.36 -11.62
N ALA A 211 12.30 -3.18 -11.63
CA ALA A 211 10.98 -2.96 -11.06
C ALA A 211 9.83 -3.34 -11.98
N LEU A 212 10.11 -3.86 -13.18
CA LEU A 212 9.12 -4.14 -14.21
C LEU A 212 9.09 -5.62 -14.56
N SER A 213 7.89 -6.17 -14.65
CA SER A 213 7.62 -7.45 -15.29
C SER A 213 6.86 -7.22 -16.60
N ASP A 214 6.81 -8.22 -17.48
CA ASP A 214 6.14 -8.05 -18.78
C ASP A 214 4.68 -8.51 -18.72
N VAL A 215 3.84 -7.84 -19.50
CA VAL A 215 2.51 -8.31 -19.88
C VAL A 215 2.39 -8.30 -21.40
N TYR A 216 1.79 -9.34 -21.96
CA TYR A 216 1.50 -9.45 -23.38
C TYR A 216 0.02 -9.19 -23.63
N VAL A 217 -0.26 -8.14 -24.39
CA VAL A 217 -1.62 -7.65 -24.68
C VAL A 217 -1.92 -7.86 -26.15
N PHE A 218 -2.99 -8.58 -26.46
CA PHE A 218 -3.31 -8.96 -27.84
C PHE A 218 -4.16 -7.90 -28.53
N THR A 219 -3.71 -7.43 -29.69
CA THR A 219 -4.38 -6.39 -30.50
C THR A 219 -5.11 -6.94 -31.72
N ASN A 220 -4.96 -8.24 -31.99
CA ASN A 220 -5.76 -9.00 -32.95
C ASN A 220 -5.87 -10.50 -32.56
N GLY A 221 -6.53 -11.29 -33.41
CA GLY A 221 -6.52 -12.75 -33.28
C GLY A 221 -7.79 -13.31 -32.64
N VAL A 222 -7.64 -14.10 -31.57
CA VAL A 222 -8.77 -14.73 -30.87
C VAL A 222 -9.55 -13.65 -30.11
N GLU A 223 -10.84 -13.48 -30.43
CA GLU A 223 -11.72 -12.54 -29.72
C GLU A 223 -11.86 -12.96 -28.25
N GLY A 224 -11.83 -11.99 -27.33
CA GLY A 224 -11.86 -12.24 -25.90
C GLY A 224 -12.04 -10.96 -25.08
N ASN A 225 -11.80 -11.10 -23.77
CA ASN A 225 -12.01 -10.02 -22.81
C ASN A 225 -10.70 -9.42 -22.25
N GLY A 226 -9.56 -9.65 -22.89
CA GLY A 226 -8.29 -9.00 -22.52
C GLY A 226 -8.33 -7.48 -22.68
N SER A 227 -7.34 -6.80 -22.10
CA SER A 227 -7.26 -5.33 -22.13
C SER A 227 -7.10 -4.79 -23.56
N GLY A 228 -6.50 -5.57 -24.46
CA GLY A 228 -6.36 -5.28 -25.89
C GLY A 228 -7.58 -5.57 -26.77
N ARG A 229 -8.72 -6.02 -26.19
CA ARG A 229 -9.98 -6.44 -26.88
C ARG A 229 -9.97 -7.83 -27.52
N TYR A 230 -8.89 -8.58 -27.38
CA TYR A 230 -8.77 -9.95 -27.86
C TYR A 230 -8.63 -10.89 -26.66
N GLN A 231 -7.93 -12.02 -26.82
CA GLN A 231 -7.69 -12.96 -25.75
C GLN A 231 -7.11 -12.27 -24.50
N ASP A 232 -7.24 -12.97 -23.37
CA ASP A 232 -6.77 -12.51 -22.08
C ASP A 232 -5.27 -12.18 -22.11
N ASP A 233 -4.91 -11.16 -21.34
CA ASP A 233 -3.54 -10.69 -21.20
C ASP A 233 -2.67 -11.78 -20.56
N VAL A 234 -1.44 -11.95 -21.03
CA VAL A 234 -0.53 -12.99 -20.54
C VAL A 234 0.59 -12.37 -19.72
N PHE A 235 0.69 -12.75 -18.45
CA PHE A 235 1.67 -12.25 -17.50
C PHE A 235 2.91 -13.15 -17.42
N THR A 236 4.07 -12.56 -17.08
CA THR A 236 5.32 -13.30 -16.86
C THR A 236 5.58 -13.73 -15.42
N ASP A 237 4.82 -13.20 -14.45
CA ASP A 237 4.91 -13.55 -13.04
C ASP A 237 3.56 -13.38 -12.32
N THR A 238 3.53 -13.77 -11.05
CA THR A 238 2.45 -13.57 -10.09
C THR A 238 3.05 -13.39 -8.69
N PRO A 239 2.26 -13.00 -7.68
CA PRO A 239 2.75 -12.97 -6.30
C PRO A 239 3.10 -14.36 -5.72
N GLY A 240 2.69 -15.45 -6.39
CA GLY A 240 2.97 -16.81 -5.93
C GLY A 240 4.43 -17.24 -6.06
N GLN A 241 5.25 -16.52 -6.85
CA GLN A 241 6.67 -16.81 -6.99
C GLN A 241 7.50 -15.98 -5.98
N PRO A 242 8.54 -16.57 -5.36
CA PRO A 242 9.35 -15.86 -4.37
C PRO A 242 10.19 -14.73 -5.00
N GLY A 243 10.23 -13.58 -4.32
CA GLY A 243 11.30 -12.57 -4.45
C GLY A 243 11.33 -11.72 -5.74
N GLY A 244 10.35 -11.84 -6.64
CA GLY A 244 10.42 -11.18 -7.95
C GLY A 244 9.14 -10.53 -8.47
N TYR A 245 8.04 -10.58 -7.71
CA TYR A 245 6.77 -10.04 -8.20
C TYR A 245 6.83 -8.52 -8.39
N SER A 246 6.38 -8.06 -9.56
CA SER A 246 6.08 -6.66 -9.81
C SER A 246 4.61 -6.45 -10.22
N PRO A 247 3.89 -5.51 -9.59
CA PRO A 247 2.60 -5.05 -10.08
C PRO A 247 2.73 -4.10 -11.29
N LEU A 248 3.94 -3.59 -11.58
CA LEU A 248 4.20 -2.73 -12.73
C LEU A 248 4.57 -3.55 -13.96
N ARG A 249 3.81 -3.33 -15.03
CA ARG A 249 3.88 -4.08 -16.27
C ARG A 249 4.42 -3.24 -17.40
N ARG A 250 5.45 -3.73 -18.08
CA ARG A 250 5.78 -3.28 -19.43
C ARG A 250 4.77 -3.90 -20.39
N VAL A 251 4.02 -3.05 -21.08
CA VAL A 251 2.99 -3.47 -22.02
C VAL A 251 3.65 -3.82 -23.35
N ASN A 252 3.59 -5.10 -23.71
CA ASN A 252 4.06 -5.60 -24.99
C ASN A 252 2.84 -5.98 -25.83
N GLU A 253 2.64 -5.32 -26.97
CA GLU A 253 1.52 -5.62 -27.86
C GLU A 253 1.85 -6.81 -28.75
N VAL A 254 0.90 -7.75 -28.85
CA VAL A 254 1.04 -8.97 -29.65
C VAL A 254 0.05 -8.94 -30.80
N GLU A 255 0.59 -9.02 -32.02
CA GLU A 255 -0.20 -9.08 -33.25
C GLU A 255 0.09 -10.36 -34.04
N TRP A 256 -0.95 -11.13 -34.36
CA TRP A 256 -0.91 -12.24 -35.31
C TRP A 256 -0.63 -11.74 -36.73
N LYS A 257 0.40 -12.31 -37.36
CA LYS A 257 0.77 -11.97 -38.74
C LYS A 257 -0.27 -12.46 -39.75
N PHE A 258 -0.41 -11.71 -40.84
CA PHE A 258 -1.34 -12.04 -41.92
C PHE A 258 -1.13 -13.47 -42.46
N GLY A 259 -2.21 -14.24 -42.57
CA GLY A 259 -2.20 -15.60 -43.09
C GLY A 259 -1.89 -16.69 -42.07
N GLN A 260 -1.59 -16.32 -40.81
CA GLN A 260 -1.55 -17.25 -39.69
C GLN A 260 -2.97 -17.57 -39.21
N ASN A 261 -3.13 -18.70 -38.52
CA ASN A 261 -4.38 -19.06 -37.86
C ASN A 261 -4.27 -18.76 -36.36
N PRO A 262 -4.93 -17.72 -35.84
CA PRO A 262 -4.87 -17.39 -34.42
C PRO A 262 -5.33 -18.54 -33.54
N GLU A 263 -4.62 -18.75 -32.44
CA GLU A 263 -4.98 -19.65 -31.35
C GLU A 263 -4.74 -18.96 -30.01
N MET A 264 -5.29 -19.51 -28.93
CA MET A 264 -5.07 -18.96 -27.60
C MET A 264 -3.63 -19.28 -27.16
N LEU A 265 -2.88 -18.25 -26.80
CA LEU A 265 -1.57 -18.39 -26.14
C LEU A 265 -1.76 -18.05 -24.67
N SER A 266 -1.46 -18.99 -23.78
CA SER A 266 -1.85 -18.98 -22.37
C SER A 266 -0.68 -18.80 -21.40
N SER A 267 0.54 -18.70 -21.92
CA SER A 267 1.75 -18.46 -21.14
C SER A 267 2.76 -17.64 -21.93
N ALA A 268 3.65 -16.94 -21.21
CA ALA A 268 4.73 -16.18 -21.83
C ALA A 268 5.63 -17.06 -22.72
N GLU A 269 5.84 -18.33 -22.35
CA GLU A 269 6.58 -19.30 -23.17
C GLU A 269 5.89 -19.56 -24.52
N GLU A 270 4.56 -19.70 -24.52
CA GLU A 270 3.78 -19.87 -25.76
C GLU A 270 3.79 -18.62 -26.63
N VAL A 271 3.74 -17.43 -26.02
CA VAL A 271 3.82 -16.13 -26.73
C VAL A 271 5.18 -15.97 -27.41
N LEU A 272 6.26 -16.15 -26.66
CA LEU A 272 7.62 -16.06 -27.18
C LEU A 272 7.91 -17.15 -28.23
N GLY A 273 7.42 -18.37 -28.01
CA GLY A 273 7.52 -19.44 -29.02
C GLY A 273 6.77 -19.11 -30.32
N ALA A 274 5.61 -18.46 -30.23
CA ALA A 274 4.88 -17.99 -31.41
C ALA A 274 5.62 -16.88 -32.16
N GLU A 275 6.35 -16.01 -31.46
CA GLU A 275 7.21 -15.00 -32.08
C GLU A 275 8.41 -15.63 -32.79
N GLU A 276 9.11 -16.56 -32.12
CA GLU A 276 10.25 -17.30 -32.68
C GLU A 276 9.86 -18.09 -33.95
N ASP A 277 8.66 -18.68 -33.96
CA ASP A 277 8.08 -19.35 -35.13
C ASP A 277 7.63 -18.37 -36.24
N GLY A 278 7.70 -17.07 -35.99
CA GLY A 278 7.29 -16.02 -36.92
C GLY A 278 5.78 -15.93 -37.14
N ARG A 279 4.98 -16.42 -36.17
CA ARG A 279 3.51 -16.40 -36.22
C ARG A 279 2.91 -15.09 -35.71
N VAL A 280 3.55 -14.50 -34.70
CA VAL A 280 3.18 -13.19 -34.16
C VAL A 280 4.31 -12.18 -34.33
N GLU A 281 4.01 -10.91 -34.12
CA GLU A 281 4.95 -9.82 -33.89
C GLU A 281 4.68 -9.28 -32.47
N ILE A 282 5.75 -9.02 -31.73
CA ILE A 282 5.68 -8.43 -30.38
C ILE A 282 6.31 -7.04 -30.44
N GLU A 283 5.55 -6.02 -30.07
CA GLU A 283 6.01 -4.63 -29.98
C GLU A 283 6.15 -4.22 -28.51
N ASP A 284 7.37 -3.86 -28.09
CA ASP A 284 7.59 -3.13 -26.84
C ASP A 284 7.11 -1.69 -27.02
N THR A 285 5.97 -1.37 -26.42
CA THR A 285 5.32 -0.06 -26.55
C THR A 285 6.04 1.04 -25.74
N GLY A 286 6.91 0.66 -24.80
CA GLY A 286 7.46 1.55 -23.78
C GLY A 286 6.44 2.03 -22.73
N ILE A 287 5.20 1.56 -22.78
CA ILE A 287 4.15 1.89 -21.81
C ILE A 287 4.32 1.04 -20.56
N VAL A 288 4.23 1.69 -19.40
CA VAL A 288 4.19 1.05 -18.09
C VAL A 288 2.80 1.18 -17.50
N ALA A 289 2.18 0.07 -17.12
CA ALA A 289 0.86 0.02 -16.51
C ALA A 289 0.92 -0.61 -15.12
N ASN A 290 0.14 -0.09 -14.18
CA ASN A 290 -0.01 -0.67 -12.85
C ASN A 290 -1.15 -1.69 -12.87
N MET A 291 -0.80 -2.98 -12.82
CA MET A 291 -1.73 -4.12 -12.91
C MET A 291 -1.54 -5.08 -11.73
N PRO A 292 -1.85 -4.66 -10.49
CA PRO A 292 -1.72 -5.53 -9.32
C PRO A 292 -2.70 -6.71 -9.39
N HIS A 293 -2.21 -7.90 -9.04
CA HIS A 293 -3.00 -9.12 -9.01
C HIS A 293 -3.81 -9.20 -7.71
N VAL A 294 -5.07 -9.62 -7.85
CA VAL A 294 -6.02 -9.84 -6.75
C VAL A 294 -6.13 -11.32 -6.42
N LYS A 295 -6.10 -12.18 -7.45
CA LYS A 295 -6.12 -13.65 -7.33
C LYS A 295 -5.22 -14.30 -8.40
N TRP A 296 -4.52 -15.35 -8.05
CA TRP A 296 -3.58 -16.09 -8.90
C TRP A 296 -3.62 -17.61 -8.57
N PRO A 297 -2.96 -18.49 -9.34
CA PRO A 297 -3.17 -19.96 -9.26
C PRO A 297 -3.00 -20.60 -7.88
N ASP A 298 -2.21 -19.98 -7.00
CA ASP A 298 -1.92 -20.49 -5.65
C ASP A 298 -2.21 -19.49 -4.53
N GLY A 299 -2.95 -18.40 -4.80
CA GLY A 299 -3.21 -17.39 -3.78
C GLY A 299 -4.14 -16.27 -4.20
N GLN A 300 -4.43 -15.40 -3.25
CA GLN A 300 -5.18 -14.17 -3.45
C GLN A 300 -4.82 -13.19 -2.34
N MET A 301 -5.19 -11.93 -2.53
CA MET A 301 -5.22 -10.98 -1.43
C MET A 301 -6.20 -11.43 -0.34
N ASP A 302 -5.87 -11.13 0.91
CA ASP A 302 -6.72 -11.42 2.05
C ASP A 302 -8.02 -10.60 2.00
N VAL A 303 -9.13 -11.27 2.28
CA VAL A 303 -10.46 -10.67 2.38
C VAL A 303 -10.83 -10.56 3.84
N ARG A 304 -11.28 -9.38 4.26
CA ARG A 304 -11.70 -9.09 5.63
C ARG A 304 -12.84 -10.02 6.05
N ASP A 305 -12.86 -10.41 7.32
CA ASP A 305 -13.97 -11.17 7.92
C ASP A 305 -15.32 -10.43 7.85
N SER A 306 -15.27 -9.10 7.92
CA SER A 306 -16.43 -8.23 7.79
C SER A 306 -16.35 -7.42 6.51
N ALA A 307 -17.37 -7.58 5.65
CA ALA A 307 -17.57 -6.77 4.46
C ALA A 307 -18.00 -5.32 4.77
N GLU A 308 -18.51 -5.05 5.98
CA GLU A 308 -18.90 -3.70 6.39
C GLU A 308 -17.65 -2.83 6.66
N ILE A 309 -17.47 -1.78 5.87
CA ILE A 309 -16.42 -0.77 6.05
C ILE A 309 -17.03 0.46 6.73
N THR A 310 -16.49 0.80 7.89
CA THR A 310 -16.85 2.00 8.66
C THR A 310 -15.60 2.85 8.88
N SER A 311 -15.78 4.07 9.41
CA SER A 311 -14.64 4.95 9.71
C SER A 311 -13.71 4.39 10.80
N ASP A 312 -14.19 3.45 11.63
CA ASP A 312 -13.42 2.85 12.72
C ASP A 312 -12.83 1.47 12.34
N SER A 313 -13.12 0.92 11.15
CA SER A 313 -12.59 -0.36 10.67
C SER A 313 -11.06 -0.37 10.66
N GLU A 314 -10.38 -1.47 10.99
CA GLU A 314 -8.89 -1.51 11.05
C GLU A 314 -8.20 -1.12 9.73
N TYR A 315 -7.01 -0.51 9.82
CA TYR A 315 -6.20 -0.12 8.66
C TYR A 315 -5.61 -1.32 7.92
N GLY A 316 -4.97 -2.23 8.67
CA GLY A 316 -4.26 -3.40 8.15
C GLY A 316 -5.06 -4.69 8.23
N GLY A 317 -4.35 -5.82 8.14
CA GLY A 317 -4.89 -7.18 8.19
C GLY A 317 -5.49 -7.67 6.88
N ALA A 318 -6.27 -6.85 6.17
CA ALA A 318 -6.77 -7.16 4.83
C ALA A 318 -7.28 -5.90 4.12
N GLN A 319 -6.93 -5.76 2.83
CA GLN A 319 -7.30 -4.63 1.99
C GLN A 319 -8.57 -4.86 1.16
N LEU A 320 -9.07 -6.10 1.07
CA LEU A 320 -10.32 -6.42 0.39
C LEU A 320 -11.47 -6.59 1.38
N ALA A 321 -12.62 -6.00 1.08
CA ALA A 321 -13.88 -6.28 1.77
C ALA A 321 -14.68 -7.40 1.08
N ALA A 322 -14.55 -7.55 -0.24
CA ALA A 322 -15.22 -8.59 -1.00
C ALA A 322 -14.49 -8.88 -2.32
N LEU A 323 -14.63 -10.12 -2.81
CA LEU A 323 -14.18 -10.58 -4.11
C LEU A 323 -15.33 -11.35 -4.78
N ASP A 324 -15.88 -10.82 -5.87
CA ASP A 324 -16.99 -11.41 -6.62
C ASP A 324 -16.52 -11.84 -8.02
N GLU A 325 -16.13 -13.11 -8.13
CA GLU A 325 -15.67 -13.71 -9.38
C GLU A 325 -16.80 -13.93 -10.40
N ALA A 326 -18.06 -13.92 -9.97
CA ALA A 326 -19.19 -14.11 -10.88
C ALA A 326 -19.53 -12.82 -11.61
N ASN A 327 -19.48 -11.69 -10.90
CA ASN A 327 -19.70 -10.37 -11.46
C ASN A 327 -18.42 -9.68 -11.93
N MET A 328 -17.26 -10.32 -11.71
CA MET A 328 -15.93 -9.77 -12.02
C MET A 328 -15.72 -8.41 -11.34
N THR A 329 -16.02 -8.33 -10.04
CA THR A 329 -15.79 -7.13 -9.23
C THR A 329 -15.01 -7.44 -7.95
N VAL A 330 -14.30 -6.45 -7.45
CA VAL A 330 -13.59 -6.50 -6.18
C VAL A 330 -13.89 -5.23 -5.39
N THR A 331 -14.14 -5.37 -4.09
CA THR A 331 -14.34 -4.24 -3.20
C THR A 331 -13.10 -4.04 -2.34
N PHE A 332 -12.35 -2.96 -2.57
CA PHE A 332 -11.24 -2.55 -1.73
C PHE A 332 -11.69 -1.65 -0.58
N VAL A 333 -10.87 -1.60 0.47
CA VAL A 333 -10.93 -0.54 1.48
C VAL A 333 -10.17 0.67 0.96
N ALA A 334 -10.86 1.77 0.70
CA ALA A 334 -10.22 3.04 0.38
C ALA A 334 -9.97 3.84 1.65
N HIS A 335 -8.72 4.20 1.90
CA HIS A 335 -8.26 4.95 3.07
C HIS A 335 -8.16 6.44 2.76
N ARG A 336 -8.69 7.26 3.66
CA ARG A 336 -8.62 8.71 3.55
C ARG A 336 -7.23 9.22 3.90
N GLY A 337 -6.72 10.15 3.08
CA GLY A 337 -5.49 10.91 3.33
C GLY A 337 -5.61 12.37 2.90
N TRP A 338 -4.49 13.07 2.88
CA TRP A 338 -4.38 14.44 2.41
C TRP A 338 -3.50 14.53 1.16
N GLY A 339 -3.97 15.25 0.14
CA GLY A 339 -3.13 15.66 -0.99
C GLY A 339 -2.15 16.76 -0.59
N PRO A 340 -1.25 17.17 -1.50
CA PRO A 340 -0.14 18.06 -1.17
C PRO A 340 -0.59 19.45 -0.71
N ASP A 341 -1.80 19.86 -1.09
CA ASP A 341 -2.44 21.13 -0.75
C ASP A 341 -3.55 21.01 0.32
N GLY A 342 -3.67 19.85 0.97
CA GLY A 342 -4.64 19.61 2.04
C GLY A 342 -6.04 19.21 1.56
N ARG A 343 -6.23 19.01 0.25
CA ARG A 343 -7.47 18.37 -0.24
C ARG A 343 -7.56 16.94 0.28
N THR A 344 -8.78 16.45 0.49
CA THR A 344 -8.98 15.04 0.84
C THR A 344 -8.75 14.16 -0.38
N VAL A 345 -7.99 13.08 -0.19
CA VAL A 345 -7.77 12.03 -1.19
C VAL A 345 -8.14 10.67 -0.60
N TYR A 346 -8.41 9.69 -1.46
CA TYR A 346 -8.59 8.30 -1.09
C TYR A 346 -7.59 7.44 -1.85
N HIS A 347 -7.05 6.42 -1.19
CA HIS A 347 -6.13 5.46 -1.80
C HIS A 347 -6.51 4.04 -1.38
N ILE A 348 -6.28 3.09 -2.28
CA ILE A 348 -6.27 1.66 -1.95
C ILE A 348 -4.82 1.21 -1.78
N ILE A 349 -4.59 0.07 -1.14
CA ILE A 349 -3.25 -0.50 -1.02
C ILE A 349 -3.28 -1.87 -1.68
N THR A 350 -2.52 -2.03 -2.76
CA THR A 350 -2.51 -3.26 -3.56
C THR A 350 -1.24 -4.07 -3.33
N GLY A 351 -0.13 -3.42 -3.03
CA GLY A 351 1.12 -4.09 -2.67
C GLY A 351 2.11 -3.17 -1.96
N ALA A 352 3.11 -3.76 -1.32
CA ALA A 352 4.20 -3.03 -0.69
C ALA A 352 5.46 -3.91 -0.61
N THR A 353 6.58 -3.29 -0.30
CA THR A 353 7.84 -3.94 0.09
C THR A 353 8.42 -3.21 1.31
N PRO A 354 9.11 -3.88 2.25
CA PRO A 354 9.34 -5.33 2.32
C PRO A 354 8.09 -6.13 2.75
N ALA A 355 8.19 -7.45 2.68
CA ALA A 355 7.10 -8.40 2.89
C ALA A 355 6.36 -8.24 4.24
N GLY A 356 7.06 -7.90 5.32
CA GLY A 356 6.50 -7.76 6.67
C GLY A 356 5.53 -6.59 6.78
N PRO A 357 5.94 -5.35 6.45
CA PRO A 357 5.03 -4.23 6.25
C PRO A 357 3.89 -4.52 5.28
N ALA A 358 4.15 -5.22 4.16
CA ALA A 358 3.09 -5.62 3.22
C ALA A 358 2.04 -6.52 3.90
N GLY A 359 2.49 -7.56 4.60
CA GLY A 359 1.64 -8.48 5.36
C GLY A 359 0.87 -7.82 6.50
N MET A 360 1.50 -6.91 7.27
CA MET A 360 0.80 -6.13 8.31
C MET A 360 -0.35 -5.29 7.73
N MET A 361 -0.16 -4.72 6.54
CA MET A 361 -1.22 -4.00 5.83
C MET A 361 -2.25 -4.94 5.19
N GLY A 362 -1.97 -6.24 5.02
CA GLY A 362 -2.80 -7.14 4.22
C GLY A 362 -2.71 -6.84 2.72
N ALA A 363 -1.54 -6.35 2.28
CA ALA A 363 -1.20 -6.03 0.91
C ALA A 363 -0.27 -7.11 0.33
N VAL A 364 -0.18 -7.18 -1.00
CA VAL A 364 0.69 -8.14 -1.68
C VAL A 364 2.17 -7.75 -1.52
N ASP A 365 3.02 -8.70 -1.12
CA ASP A 365 4.47 -8.50 -1.15
C ASP A 365 4.96 -8.29 -2.60
N SER A 366 5.56 -7.12 -2.85
CA SER A 366 5.96 -6.66 -4.18
C SER A 366 7.43 -6.23 -4.16
N PRO A 367 8.37 -7.18 -4.00
CA PRO A 367 9.78 -6.90 -3.74
C PRO A 367 10.44 -6.04 -4.83
N ALA A 368 10.02 -6.20 -6.09
CA ALA A 368 10.54 -5.43 -7.22
C ALA A 368 10.33 -3.90 -7.09
N LEU A 369 9.39 -3.46 -6.25
CA LEU A 369 9.17 -2.03 -6.00
C LEU A 369 10.32 -1.37 -5.24
N GLU A 370 11.20 -2.15 -4.57
CA GLU A 370 12.35 -1.60 -3.86
C GLU A 370 13.31 -0.87 -4.81
N ASP A 371 13.42 -1.33 -6.06
CA ASP A 371 14.22 -0.70 -7.12
C ASP A 371 13.71 0.67 -7.58
N LEU A 372 12.54 1.10 -7.08
CA LEU A 372 11.99 2.44 -7.31
C LEU A 372 12.26 3.41 -6.18
N ALA A 373 12.83 2.95 -5.06
CA ALA A 373 13.11 3.78 -3.90
C ALA A 373 14.04 4.95 -4.24
N GLY A 374 13.55 6.18 -4.07
CA GLY A 374 14.29 7.40 -4.43
C GLY A 374 14.52 7.60 -5.93
N GLY A 375 13.86 6.81 -6.79
CA GLY A 375 13.84 6.97 -8.24
C GLY A 375 12.77 7.95 -8.73
N ALA A 376 12.81 8.28 -10.03
CA ALA A 376 11.88 9.24 -10.65
C ALA A 376 10.48 8.67 -10.97
N ALA A 377 10.22 7.41 -10.63
CA ALA A 377 8.93 6.75 -10.80
C ALA A 377 8.08 6.69 -9.53
N ALA A 378 8.69 7.02 -8.37
CA ALA A 378 8.03 7.05 -7.08
C ALA A 378 7.93 8.49 -6.55
N ALA A 379 6.85 8.78 -5.84
CA ALA A 379 6.63 10.04 -5.14
C ALA A 379 6.70 9.84 -3.62
N ALA A 380 6.77 10.91 -2.84
CA ALA A 380 6.83 10.81 -1.38
C ALA A 380 5.42 10.65 -0.80
N VAL A 381 5.29 9.76 0.19
CA VAL A 381 4.15 9.75 1.12
C VAL A 381 4.66 9.92 2.54
N TYR A 382 4.10 10.89 3.26
CA TYR A 382 4.46 11.18 4.64
C TYR A 382 3.52 10.42 5.57
N GLN A 383 4.09 9.53 6.40
CA GLN A 383 3.39 8.74 7.40
C GLN A 383 3.85 9.14 8.79
N PHE A 384 2.94 9.19 9.75
CA PHE A 384 3.20 9.70 11.10
C PHE A 384 3.36 8.53 12.06
N ASN A 385 4.45 8.51 12.83
CA ASN A 385 4.75 7.43 13.79
C ASN A 385 4.58 7.85 15.25
N ASN A 386 4.25 9.11 15.52
CA ASN A 386 3.92 9.66 16.83
C ASN A 386 3.03 10.92 16.69
N GLY A 387 2.71 11.56 17.83
CA GLY A 387 1.87 12.77 17.87
C GLY A 387 0.38 12.44 17.96
N ILE A 388 -0.44 13.05 17.09
CA ILE A 388 -1.90 12.93 17.14
C ILE A 388 -2.34 11.54 16.68
N ARG A 389 -2.96 10.77 17.58
CA ARG A 389 -3.60 9.48 17.26
C ARG A 389 -4.70 9.64 16.22
N GLY A 390 -4.81 8.70 15.29
CA GLY A 390 -5.75 8.81 14.19
C GLY A 390 -5.82 7.57 13.30
N PRO A 391 -6.50 7.68 12.14
CA PRO A 391 -6.76 6.54 11.27
C PRO A 391 -5.61 6.21 10.29
N GLY A 392 -4.44 6.84 10.43
CA GLY A 392 -3.28 6.59 9.58
C GLY A 392 -2.67 5.20 9.76
N PRO A 393 -1.74 4.81 8.87
CA PRO A 393 -1.18 3.46 8.81
C PRO A 393 -0.53 2.98 10.12
N LEU A 394 0.06 3.91 10.87
CA LEU A 394 0.77 3.62 12.13
C LEU A 394 -0.03 4.05 13.37
N GLY A 395 -1.34 4.27 13.24
CA GLY A 395 -2.23 4.66 14.35
C GLY A 395 -2.19 6.16 14.72
N PHE A 396 -1.53 6.98 13.91
CA PHE A 396 -1.49 8.43 14.05
C PHE A 396 -2.31 9.11 12.95
N GLN A 397 -2.13 10.40 12.72
CA GLN A 397 -2.88 11.14 11.71
C GLN A 397 -2.73 10.52 10.30
N PRO A 398 -3.69 10.78 9.39
CA PRO A 398 -3.61 10.28 8.02
C PRO A 398 -2.34 10.73 7.29
N SER A 399 -1.96 9.95 6.28
CA SER A 399 -0.84 10.27 5.41
C SER A 399 -1.06 11.52 4.59
N VAL A 400 0.04 12.22 4.27
CA VAL A 400 0.09 13.33 3.32
C VAL A 400 0.82 12.85 2.07
N PHE A 401 0.20 12.96 0.90
CA PHE A 401 0.76 12.58 -0.39
C PHE A 401 1.40 13.78 -1.08
N SER A 402 2.56 13.61 -1.70
CA SER A 402 3.28 14.73 -2.34
C SER A 402 2.75 15.13 -3.72
N THR A 403 1.78 14.40 -4.25
CA THR A 403 1.16 14.62 -5.57
C THR A 403 -0.24 13.99 -5.59
N VAL A 404 -1.09 14.39 -6.53
CA VAL A 404 -2.43 13.83 -6.78
C VAL A 404 -2.65 13.55 -8.25
N ARG A 405 -3.69 12.78 -8.60
CA ARG A 405 -3.97 12.29 -9.97
C ARG A 405 -3.97 13.36 -11.07
N ASP A 406 -4.30 14.61 -10.73
CA ASP A 406 -4.35 15.72 -11.68
C ASP A 406 -2.97 16.38 -11.92
N ASP A 407 -1.94 16.00 -11.17
CA ASP A 407 -0.61 16.60 -11.26
C ASP A 407 0.25 15.89 -12.32
N ASP A 408 1.06 16.65 -13.06
CA ASP A 408 2.01 16.11 -14.07
C ASP A 408 3.09 15.18 -13.48
N ASN A 409 3.24 15.16 -12.16
CA ASN A 409 4.18 14.33 -11.43
C ASN A 409 3.49 13.20 -10.63
N TYR A 410 2.26 12.85 -10.98
CA TYR A 410 1.53 11.78 -10.31
C TYR A 410 2.13 10.39 -10.56
N THR A 411 2.04 9.54 -9.54
CA THR A 411 2.35 8.10 -9.55
C THR A 411 1.57 7.36 -8.47
N PRO A 412 1.16 6.10 -8.69
CA PRO A 412 0.61 5.24 -7.64
C PRO A 412 1.68 4.65 -6.71
N ILE A 413 2.96 4.87 -7.01
CA ILE A 413 4.09 4.30 -6.26
C ILE A 413 4.65 5.32 -5.29
N TRP A 414 4.67 4.96 -4.00
CA TRP A 414 5.04 5.86 -2.92
C TRP A 414 6.26 5.37 -2.16
N SER A 415 7.31 6.19 -2.11
CA SER A 415 8.39 6.06 -1.14
C SER A 415 7.92 6.64 0.21
N ALA A 416 7.82 5.78 1.23
CA ALA A 416 7.33 6.20 2.53
C ALA A 416 8.40 6.98 3.31
N LEU A 417 7.99 8.13 3.85
CA LEU A 417 8.77 8.97 4.76
C LEU A 417 8.07 8.99 6.12
N LEU A 418 8.81 8.69 7.19
CA LEU A 418 8.32 8.78 8.56
C LEU A 418 8.51 10.19 9.10
N VAL A 419 7.41 10.80 9.53
CA VAL A 419 7.36 12.06 10.25
C VAL A 419 7.22 11.76 11.73
N SER A 420 8.18 12.26 12.52
CA SER A 420 8.22 12.13 13.97
C SER A 420 8.28 13.51 14.61
N TRP A 421 7.37 13.82 15.53
CA TRP A 421 7.47 14.97 16.42
C TRP A 421 8.57 14.75 17.45
N ASP A 422 9.42 15.76 17.66
CA ASP A 422 10.49 15.69 18.66
C ASP A 422 9.91 15.77 20.09
N ASP A 423 8.85 16.56 20.28
CA ASP A 423 7.94 16.50 21.43
C ASP A 423 6.49 16.28 20.95
N PRO A 424 5.92 15.09 21.15
CA PRO A 424 4.55 14.81 20.70
C PRO A 424 3.45 15.64 21.37
N SER A 425 3.73 16.29 22.50
CA SER A 425 2.75 17.20 23.13
C SER A 425 2.56 18.49 22.33
N ASP A 426 3.52 18.86 21.49
CA ASP A 426 3.44 20.00 20.57
C ASP A 426 2.72 19.64 19.24
N ALA A 427 2.28 18.38 19.10
CA ALA A 427 1.76 17.89 17.84
C ALA A 427 0.51 18.66 17.36
N ALA A 428 0.55 19.06 16.10
CA ALA A 428 -0.56 19.65 15.36
C ALA A 428 -0.90 18.79 14.14
N ILE A 429 -2.11 18.95 13.59
CA ILE A 429 -2.44 18.27 12.33
C ILE A 429 -1.62 18.89 11.21
N LEU A 430 -0.77 18.10 10.56
CA LEU A 430 -0.08 18.50 9.34
C LEU A 430 -0.86 17.97 8.15
N GLY A 431 -1.52 18.86 7.41
CA GLY A 431 -2.44 18.49 6.32
C GLY A 431 -1.86 18.69 4.93
N THR A 432 -0.75 19.42 4.81
CA THR A 432 -0.11 19.75 3.53
C THR A 432 1.37 19.42 3.55
N VAL A 433 1.99 19.30 2.38
CA VAL A 433 3.45 19.16 2.29
C VAL A 433 4.14 20.42 2.83
N ALA A 434 3.56 21.59 2.58
CA ALA A 434 4.09 22.86 3.06
C ALA A 434 4.09 22.97 4.61
N ASP A 435 3.13 22.33 5.30
CA ASP A 435 3.12 22.29 6.77
C ASP A 435 4.33 21.51 7.31
N ILE A 436 4.66 20.38 6.66
CA ILE A 436 5.80 19.53 7.03
C ILE A 436 7.11 20.25 6.75
N GLU A 437 7.29 20.78 5.54
CA GLU A 437 8.49 21.52 5.13
C GLU A 437 8.74 22.78 5.99
N ALA A 438 7.69 23.40 6.52
CA ALA A 438 7.82 24.56 7.40
C ALA A 438 8.35 24.21 8.80
N LEU A 439 8.14 22.99 9.28
CA LEU A 439 8.50 22.54 10.62
C LEU A 439 9.81 21.76 10.69
N GLU A 440 10.19 21.06 9.61
CA GLU A 440 11.41 20.26 9.55
C GLU A 440 12.69 21.07 9.87
N PRO A 441 12.93 22.27 9.30
CA PRO A 441 14.15 23.05 9.59
C PRO A 441 14.23 23.57 11.03
N GLY A 442 13.11 23.52 11.77
CA GLY A 442 12.99 24.03 13.13
C GLY A 442 13.46 23.06 14.21
N GLU A 443 13.84 21.82 13.85
CA GLU A 443 14.05 20.72 14.81
C GLU A 443 12.81 20.53 15.71
N VAL A 444 11.62 20.63 15.10
CA VAL A 444 10.32 20.35 15.74
C VAL A 444 9.80 18.98 15.33
N ILE A 445 10.05 18.63 14.06
CA ILE A 445 9.80 17.31 13.51
C ILE A 445 11.05 16.81 12.80
N THR A 446 11.25 15.49 12.84
CA THR A 446 12.22 14.78 12.03
C THR A 446 11.48 14.05 10.90
N VAL A 447 11.98 14.18 9.67
CA VAL A 447 11.51 13.42 8.50
C VAL A 447 12.62 12.48 8.04
N ALA A 448 12.34 11.18 7.98
CA ALA A 448 13.31 10.18 7.56
C ALA A 448 12.69 9.17 6.60
N ALA A 449 13.48 8.62 5.68
CA ALA A 449 13.02 7.52 4.83
C ALA A 449 12.62 6.31 5.70
N ALA A 450 11.43 5.76 5.46
CA ALA A 450 11.00 4.54 6.11
C ALA A 450 11.87 3.37 5.61
N ARG A 451 12.66 2.79 6.53
CA ARG A 451 13.58 1.69 6.22
C ARG A 451 13.48 0.52 7.20
N PRO A 452 12.39 -0.27 7.15
CA PRO A 452 12.30 -1.52 7.92
C PRO A 452 13.49 -2.42 7.56
N LEU A 453 14.33 -2.73 8.54
CA LEU A 453 15.59 -3.51 8.38
C LEU A 453 16.61 -2.93 7.39
N ASN A 454 16.59 -1.62 7.11
CA ASN A 454 17.35 -0.92 6.06
C ASN A 454 16.83 -1.07 4.63
N SER A 455 15.88 -1.96 4.37
CA SER A 455 15.21 -2.09 3.08
C SER A 455 14.28 -0.90 2.85
N ALA A 456 14.20 -0.42 1.62
CA ALA A 456 13.36 0.75 1.35
C ALA A 456 11.87 0.38 1.43
N HIS A 457 11.09 1.15 2.18
CA HIS A 457 9.64 0.94 2.21
C HIS A 457 8.97 1.67 1.04
N VAL A 458 8.51 0.89 0.06
CA VAL A 458 7.79 1.38 -1.12
C VAL A 458 6.42 0.74 -1.16
N ILE A 459 5.38 1.55 -1.43
CA ILE A 459 3.98 1.14 -1.39
C ILE A 459 3.35 1.40 -2.76
N ASN A 460 2.70 0.38 -3.32
CA ASN A 460 1.77 0.56 -4.43
C ASN A 460 0.40 0.88 -3.84
N ALA A 461 0.04 2.18 -3.87
CA ALA A 461 -1.22 2.67 -3.34
C ALA A 461 -1.89 3.68 -4.29
N PRO A 462 -2.55 3.22 -5.36
CA PRO A 462 -3.25 4.07 -6.30
C PRO A 462 -4.24 5.00 -5.61
N LEU A 463 -4.25 6.27 -6.01
CA LEU A 463 -5.32 7.19 -5.61
C LEU A 463 -6.59 6.85 -6.40
N VAL A 464 -7.72 6.79 -5.73
CA VAL A 464 -9.02 6.43 -6.33
C VAL A 464 -10.10 7.42 -5.93
N ASP A 465 -11.14 7.53 -6.75
CA ASP A 465 -12.39 8.15 -6.36
C ASP A 465 -13.41 7.06 -5.94
N PRO A 466 -13.65 6.86 -4.64
CA PRO A 466 -14.63 5.88 -4.16
C PRO A 466 -16.08 6.31 -4.40
N PHE A 467 -16.33 7.53 -4.90
CA PHE A 467 -17.66 8.08 -5.15
C PHE A 467 -17.93 8.30 -6.64
N GLN A 468 -17.05 7.79 -7.51
CA GLN A 468 -17.33 7.77 -8.93
C GLN A 468 -18.63 7.00 -9.16
N MET A 469 -19.53 7.58 -9.95
CA MET A 469 -20.75 6.89 -10.32
C MET A 469 -20.40 5.85 -11.37
N GLN A 470 -20.55 4.57 -11.03
CA GLN A 470 -20.55 3.53 -12.05
C GLN A 470 -21.80 3.73 -12.91
N GLU A 471 -21.64 4.15 -14.17
CA GLU A 471 -22.76 4.20 -15.11
C GLU A 471 -23.27 2.77 -15.35
N GLY A 472 -24.26 2.33 -14.58
CA GLY A 472 -24.84 1.00 -14.79
C GLY A 472 -25.85 0.46 -13.78
N THR A 473 -25.90 0.95 -12.54
CA THR A 473 -26.71 0.28 -11.48
C THR A 473 -27.75 1.15 -10.78
N ASP A 474 -27.68 2.48 -10.85
CA ASP A 474 -28.59 3.36 -10.08
C ASP A 474 -29.71 4.04 -10.91
N ALA A 475 -29.82 3.75 -12.20
CA ALA A 475 -30.88 4.35 -13.03
C ALA A 475 -32.28 3.70 -12.86
N ALA A 476 -32.42 2.69 -12.00
CA ALA A 476 -33.67 1.95 -11.84
C ALA A 476 -34.53 2.35 -10.63
N ASP A 477 -33.98 3.05 -9.62
CA ASP A 477 -34.68 3.25 -8.34
C ASP A 477 -35.27 4.66 -8.11
N ASP A 478 -35.12 5.60 -9.04
CA ASP A 478 -35.67 6.97 -8.91
C ASP A 478 -36.91 7.25 -9.81
N GLN A 479 -37.62 6.23 -10.29
CA GLN A 479 -38.91 6.38 -10.97
C GLN A 479 -40.09 5.68 -10.27
N GLY A 480 -39.95 5.39 -8.97
CA GLY A 480 -40.92 4.59 -8.21
C GLY A 480 -41.50 5.24 -6.96
N MET A 481 -41.52 6.57 -6.83
CA MET A 481 -42.14 7.23 -5.66
C MET A 481 -42.87 8.53 -6.05
N ALA A 482 -43.90 8.41 -6.89
CA ALA A 482 -44.95 9.42 -6.94
C ALA A 482 -46.29 8.74 -7.26
N GLU A 483 -47.29 9.08 -6.45
CA GLU A 483 -48.72 8.79 -6.61
C GLU A 483 -49.21 7.41 -6.16
N ASP A 484 -49.46 7.29 -4.85
CA ASP A 484 -50.71 6.66 -4.37
C ASP A 484 -51.02 7.17 -2.97
N GLY A 485 -51.96 8.11 -2.88
CA GLY A 485 -52.28 8.78 -1.61
C GLY A 485 -53.47 9.73 -1.67
N ALA A 486 -54.61 9.27 -2.20
CA ALA A 486 -55.90 9.85 -1.85
C ALA A 486 -57.02 8.83 -2.11
N ASP A 487 -57.69 8.34 -1.07
CA ASP A 487 -59.06 8.76 -0.76
C ASP A 487 -59.56 8.23 0.60
N GLU A 488 -60.58 8.92 1.09
CA GLU A 488 -61.54 8.65 2.17
C GLU A 488 -61.42 9.45 3.48
N GLY A 489 -62.22 10.52 3.55
CA GLY A 489 -62.63 11.18 4.80
C GLY A 489 -63.28 12.56 4.57
N GLY A 490 -64.55 12.58 4.15
CA GLY A 490 -65.25 13.79 3.74
C GLY A 490 -65.71 14.76 4.85
N GLN A 491 -66.14 15.95 4.42
CA GLN A 491 -67.43 16.61 4.70
C GLN A 491 -67.33 18.14 4.51
N ASP A 492 -68.29 18.65 3.75
CA ASP A 492 -68.96 19.96 3.82
C ASP A 492 -68.15 21.26 3.68
N ALA A 493 -68.34 21.97 2.56
CA ALA A 493 -69.33 23.06 2.42
C ALA A 493 -68.94 24.05 1.30
N ALA A 494 -69.95 24.42 0.48
CA ALA A 494 -70.25 25.73 -0.15
C ALA A 494 -69.06 26.53 -0.77
N GLU A 495 -69.10 27.10 -1.97
CA GLU A 495 -70.13 27.66 -2.87
C GLU A 495 -69.31 28.44 -3.94
N ASP A 496 -69.88 28.65 -5.14
CA ASP A 496 -69.63 29.77 -6.10
C ASP A 496 -68.17 30.05 -6.59
N ASP A 497 -67.88 30.41 -7.84
CA ASP A 497 -68.66 30.79 -9.02
C ASP A 497 -67.73 30.75 -10.25
N GLN A 498 -68.34 30.48 -11.41
CA GLN A 498 -68.07 31.00 -12.78
C GLN A 498 -66.62 31.18 -13.31
N ALA A 499 -66.24 30.47 -14.40
CA ALA A 499 -66.38 30.88 -15.82
C ALA A 499 -65.23 31.84 -16.25
N ASP A 500 -64.57 31.76 -17.41
CA ASP A 500 -64.95 31.52 -18.80
C ASP A 500 -63.71 31.00 -19.57
N GLU A 501 -63.87 30.12 -20.57
CA GLU A 501 -63.68 30.40 -22.03
C GLU A 501 -62.39 31.18 -22.38
N ASP A 502 -61.56 30.87 -23.36
CA ASP A 502 -61.72 30.26 -24.69
C ASP A 502 -60.24 30.08 -25.17
N GLY A 503 -59.82 29.03 -25.87
CA GLY A 503 -60.11 28.85 -27.28
C GLY A 503 -58.83 28.98 -28.14
N GLY A 504 -58.47 27.88 -28.81
CA GLY A 504 -57.83 27.86 -30.14
C GLY A 504 -56.34 28.21 -30.24
N MET A 505 -55.46 27.25 -30.44
CA MET A 505 -55.07 26.69 -31.75
C MET A 505 -54.34 27.66 -32.71
N ASN A 506 -53.03 27.41 -32.82
CA ASN A 506 -52.37 26.89 -34.03
C ASN A 506 -51.45 27.83 -34.84
N SER A 507 -50.31 27.22 -35.17
CA SER A 507 -49.52 27.30 -36.39
C SER A 507 -48.52 28.45 -36.61
N GLN A 508 -47.26 28.02 -36.56
CA GLN A 508 -46.27 28.06 -37.65
C GLN A 508 -45.64 29.39 -38.09
N ALA A 509 -44.32 29.40 -37.88
CA ALA A 509 -43.28 29.42 -38.91
C ALA A 509 -42.50 30.72 -39.15
N SER A 510 -41.18 30.47 -39.17
CA SER A 510 -40.15 31.08 -40.01
C SER A 510 -39.63 32.47 -39.61
N GLY A 511 -38.30 32.57 -39.54
CA GLY A 511 -37.62 33.84 -39.82
C GLY A 511 -36.36 34.15 -39.03
N ASN A 512 -35.29 33.41 -39.30
CA ASN A 512 -33.92 33.88 -39.49
C ASN A 512 -33.64 35.40 -39.27
N SER A 513 -32.67 35.77 -38.42
CA SER A 513 -31.56 36.70 -38.77
C SER A 513 -30.62 37.04 -37.58
N THR A 514 -29.33 36.70 -37.76
CA THR A 514 -28.12 37.53 -37.50
C THR A 514 -28.09 38.63 -36.42
N GLY A 515 -27.18 38.42 -35.44
CA GLY A 515 -26.13 39.36 -34.96
C GLY A 515 -26.55 40.58 -34.12
N PRO A 516 -25.61 41.24 -33.41
CA PRO A 516 -24.15 41.07 -33.39
C PRO A 516 -23.59 40.32 -32.18
#